data_AF-A0A9D5Y0E8-F1
#
_entry.id   AF-A0A9D5Y0E8-F1
#
_cell.length_a   1.000
_cell.length_b   1.000
_cell.length_c   1.000
_cell.angle_alpha   90.00
_cell.angle_beta   90.00
_cell.angle_gamma   90.00
#
_symmetry.space_group_name_H-M   'P 1'
#
loop_
_entity.id
_entity.type
_entity.pdbx_description
1 polymer ?
#
loop_
_entity_poly.entity_id
_entity_poly.type
_entity_poly.pdbx_seq_one_letter_code
_entity_poly.pdbx_strand_id
1 'polypeptide(L)'
;MLKSLGFLSWTGCLLVLACQAVGRFLTGDWPHLSLFTVLRSLFGLDLLSAAETLPLDTVAKLLYVALTTELALFLWWLGAAMFGLMFIIRMARN
;
A
#
# COMPACT_ATOMS: atom_id res chain seq x y z
N MET A 1 21.41 0.57 14.94
CA MET A 1 20.54 -0.41 14.26
C MET A 1 19.23 0.22 13.77
N LEU A 2 18.48 0.98 14.59
CA LEU A 2 17.22 1.63 14.17
C LEU A 2 17.31 2.44 12.85
N LYS A 3 18.43 3.13 12.60
CA LYS A 3 18.63 3.90 11.36
C LYS A 3 18.55 3.02 10.12
N SER A 4 19.20 1.87 10.15
CA SER A 4 19.22 0.93 9.03
C SER A 4 17.83 0.33 8.78
N LEU A 5 17.09 0.02 9.85
CA LEU A 5 15.72 -0.49 9.78
C LEU A 5 14.76 0.56 9.18
N GLY A 6 14.89 1.84 9.58
CA GLY A 6 14.11 2.93 8.99
C GLY A 6 14.37 3.11 7.49
N PHE A 7 15.65 3.09 7.07
CA PHE A 7 16.02 3.14 5.65
C PHE A 7 15.52 1.93 4.88
N LEU A 8 15.65 0.72 5.43
CA LEU A 8 15.15 -0.51 4.80
C LEU A 8 13.62 -0.45 4.61
N SER A 9 12.90 0.08 5.61
CA SER A 9 11.45 0.23 5.55
C SER A 9 11.01 1.22 4.46
N TRP A 10 11.64 2.40 4.39
CA TRP A 10 11.30 3.38 3.36
C TRP A 10 11.74 2.96 1.95
N THR A 11 12.91 2.34 1.81
CA THR A 11 13.33 1.78 0.51
C THR A 11 12.42 0.65 0.06
N GLY A 12 11.99 -0.23 0.97
CA GLY A 12 10.97 -1.23 0.69
C GLY A 12 9.62 -0.61 0.27
N CYS A 13 9.18 0.45 0.95
CA CYS A 13 7.96 1.19 0.58
C CYS A 13 8.07 1.74 -0.86
N LEU A 14 9.18 2.40 -1.20
CA LEU A 14 9.43 2.91 -2.55
C LEU A 14 9.47 1.81 -3.59
N LEU A 15 10.06 0.65 -3.26
CA LEU A 15 10.10 -0.50 -4.17
C LEU A 15 8.71 -1.06 -4.43
N VAL A 16 7.86 -1.19 -3.40
CA VAL A 16 6.46 -1.64 -3.54
C VAL A 16 5.67 -0.68 -4.42
N LEU A 17 5.82 0.62 -4.23
CA LEU A 17 5.17 1.64 -5.06
C LEU A 17 5.69 1.62 -6.51
N ALA A 18 7.00 1.42 -6.71
CA ALA A 18 7.59 1.29 -8.04
C ALA A 18 7.06 0.03 -8.77
N CYS A 19 6.97 -1.10 -8.08
CA CYS A 19 6.38 -2.33 -8.62
C CYS A 19 4.89 -2.13 -8.97
N GLN A 20 4.14 -1.41 -8.14
CA GLN A 20 2.74 -1.07 -8.43
C GLN A 20 2.64 -0.18 -9.69
N ALA A 21 3.52 0.82 -9.82
CA ALA A 21 3.56 1.72 -10.97
C ALA A 21 3.96 0.99 -12.28
N VAL A 22 4.98 0.12 -12.23
CA VAL A 22 5.38 -0.71 -13.37
C VAL A 22 4.27 -1.68 -13.77
N GLY A 23 3.61 -2.30 -12.78
CA GLY A 23 2.45 -3.16 -13.01
C GLY A 23 1.35 -2.43 -13.78
N ARG A 24 1.02 -1.18 -13.39
CA ARG A 24 0.07 -0.34 -14.13
C ARG A 24 0.54 -0.01 -15.55
N PHE A 25 1.81 0.33 -15.72
CA PHE A 25 2.37 0.64 -17.04
C PHE A 25 2.31 -0.55 -18.01
N LEU A 26 2.59 -1.76 -17.52
CA LEU A 26 2.60 -2.98 -18.33
C LEU A 26 1.20 -3.52 -18.68
N THR A 27 0.19 -3.27 -17.84
CA THR A 27 -1.18 -3.81 -18.07
C THR A 27 -2.12 -2.87 -18.85
N GLY A 28 -1.66 -1.69 -19.27
CA GLY A 28 -2.47 -0.71 -19.99
C GLY A 28 -3.56 -0.06 -19.13
N ASP A 29 -4.28 0.93 -19.66
CA ASP A 29 -5.25 1.78 -18.93
C ASP A 29 -6.12 0.98 -17.95
N TRP A 30 -5.81 1.12 -16.66
CA TRP A 30 -6.71 0.67 -15.61
C TRP A 30 -7.91 1.61 -15.66
N PRO A 31 -9.16 1.09 -15.66
CA PRO A 31 -10.31 1.96 -15.46
C PRO A 31 -10.03 2.81 -14.22
N HIS A 32 -10.28 4.12 -14.31
CA HIS A 32 -10.13 5.07 -13.21
C HIS A 32 -11.13 4.74 -12.09
N LEU A 33 -10.95 3.59 -11.43
CA LEU A 33 -11.64 3.26 -10.20
C LEU A 33 -10.98 4.12 -9.13
N SER A 34 -11.66 5.21 -8.81
CA SER A 34 -11.27 6.04 -7.69
C SER A 34 -11.15 5.17 -6.44
N LEU A 35 -10.11 5.37 -5.64
CA LEU A 35 -9.92 4.72 -4.34
C LEU A 35 -11.20 4.79 -3.49
N PHE A 36 -11.94 5.89 -3.61
CA PHE A 36 -13.21 6.12 -2.93
C PHE A 36 -14.33 5.18 -3.40
N THR A 37 -14.35 4.81 -4.68
CA THR A 37 -15.32 3.86 -5.26
C THR A 37 -15.05 2.44 -4.76
N VAL A 38 -13.78 2.04 -4.66
CA VAL A 38 -13.36 0.74 -4.13
C VAL A 38 -13.61 0.66 -2.63
N LEU A 39 -13.23 1.70 -1.87
CA LEU A 39 -13.48 1.75 -0.43
C LEU A 39 -14.98 1.69 -0.12
N ARG A 40 -15.80 2.42 -0.89
CA ARG A 40 -17.27 2.41 -0.76
C ARG A 40 -17.87 1.05 -1.11
N SER A 41 -17.30 0.32 -2.06
CA SER A 41 -17.73 -1.06 -2.37
C SER A 41 -17.34 -2.03 -1.25
N LEU A 42 -16.12 -1.94 -0.73
CA LEU A 42 -15.62 -2.81 0.34
C LEU A 42 -16.30 -2.56 1.69
N PHE A 43 -16.59 -1.31 2.03
CA PHE A 43 -17.26 -0.93 3.28
C PHE A 43 -18.79 -0.85 3.18
N GLY A 44 -19.36 -0.92 1.97
CA GLY A 44 -20.73 -0.51 1.71
C GLY A 44 -21.74 -1.63 1.51
N LEU A 45 -21.52 -2.61 0.64
CA LEU A 45 -22.54 -3.62 0.32
C LEU A 45 -21.92 -4.71 -0.56
N ASP A 46 -22.12 -5.98 -0.19
CA ASP A 46 -21.89 -7.20 -0.98
C ASP A 46 -20.64 -7.26 -1.88
N LEU A 47 -19.49 -7.53 -1.24
CA LEU A 47 -18.32 -8.10 -1.92
C LEU A 47 -18.67 -9.31 -2.81
N LEU A 48 -19.71 -10.06 -2.44
CA LEU A 48 -20.17 -11.24 -3.17
C LEU A 48 -20.89 -10.88 -4.48
N SER A 49 -21.73 -9.84 -4.52
CA SER A 49 -22.48 -9.44 -5.73
C SER A 49 -21.63 -8.64 -6.72
N ALA A 50 -20.66 -7.87 -6.21
CA ALA A 50 -19.66 -7.19 -7.04
C ALA A 50 -18.66 -8.19 -7.67
N ALA A 51 -18.26 -9.22 -6.92
CA ALA A 51 -17.40 -10.29 -7.45
C ALA A 51 -18.11 -11.16 -8.51
N GLU A 52 -19.44 -11.27 -8.45
CA GLU A 52 -20.23 -12.05 -9.41
C GLU A 52 -20.34 -11.37 -10.80
N THR A 53 -20.17 -10.04 -10.85
CA THR A 53 -20.32 -9.24 -12.07
C THR A 53 -19.00 -8.72 -12.64
N LEU A 54 -17.92 -8.75 -11.86
CA LEU A 54 -16.60 -8.30 -12.30
C LEU A 54 -15.79 -9.47 -12.89
N PRO A 55 -15.14 -9.30 -14.05
CA PRO A 55 -14.27 -10.32 -14.60
C PRO A 55 -13.13 -10.61 -13.62
N LEU A 56 -12.79 -11.90 -13.46
CA LEU A 56 -11.82 -12.40 -12.48
C LEU A 56 -10.48 -11.63 -12.52
N ASP A 57 -10.06 -11.23 -13.71
CA ASP A 57 -8.85 -10.41 -13.94
C ASP A 57 -8.91 -9.05 -13.24
N THR A 58 -10.08 -8.44 -13.17
CA THR A 58 -10.28 -7.15 -12.50
C THR A 58 -10.22 -7.34 -10.99
N VAL A 59 -10.82 -8.40 -10.46
CA VAL A 59 -10.77 -8.72 -9.02
C VAL A 59 -9.33 -8.99 -8.57
N ALA A 60 -8.58 -9.79 -9.33
CA ALA A 60 -7.17 -10.08 -9.05
C ALA A 60 -6.30 -8.81 -9.05
N LYS A 61 -6.51 -7.92 -10.02
CA LYS A 61 -5.86 -6.60 -10.12
C LYS A 61 -6.19 -5.69 -8.93
N LEU A 62 -7.47 -5.65 -8.52
CA LEU A 62 -7.94 -4.83 -7.42
C LEU A 62 -7.36 -5.30 -6.08
N LEU A 63 -7.32 -6.61 -5.87
CA LEU A 63 -6.69 -7.24 -4.71
C LEU A 63 -5.19 -6.95 -4.68
N TYR A 64 -4.50 -7.04 -5.83
CA TYR A 64 -3.08 -6.67 -5.94
C TYR A 64 -2.84 -5.22 -5.53
N VAL A 65 -3.64 -4.27 -6.02
CA VAL A 65 -3.50 -2.85 -5.65
C VAL A 65 -3.81 -2.61 -4.17
N ALA A 66 -4.87 -3.23 -3.63
CA ALA A 66 -5.21 -3.10 -2.22
C ALA A 66 -4.07 -3.61 -1.33
N LEU A 67 -3.59 -4.84 -1.57
CA LEU A 67 -2.50 -5.44 -0.79
C LEU A 67 -1.20 -4.65 -0.90
N THR A 68 -0.83 -4.21 -2.10
CA THR A 68 0.41 -3.41 -2.29
C THR A 68 0.30 -2.03 -1.65
N THR A 69 -0.88 -1.42 -1.62
CA THR A 69 -1.11 -0.12 -0.97
C THR A 69 -1.05 -0.24 0.55
N GLU A 70 -1.74 -1.23 1.13
CA GLU A 70 -1.68 -1.50 2.58
C GLU A 70 -0.25 -1.83 3.01
N LEU A 71 0.46 -2.63 2.23
CA LEU A 71 1.87 -2.94 2.47
C LEU A 71 2.75 -1.68 2.40
N ALA A 72 2.58 -0.83 1.39
CA ALA A 72 3.33 0.41 1.27
C ALA A 72 3.06 1.37 2.45
N LEU A 73 1.81 1.49 2.88
CA LEU A 73 1.44 2.27 4.07
C LEU A 73 2.08 1.71 5.34
N PHE A 74 2.04 0.38 5.51
CA PHE A 74 2.68 -0.28 6.63
C PHE A 74 4.19 -0.02 6.66
N LEU A 75 4.90 -0.20 5.54
CA LEU A 75 6.34 0.09 5.46
C LEU A 75 6.66 1.58 5.64
N TRP A 76 5.78 2.49 5.19
CA TRP A 76 5.95 3.92 5.43
C TRP A 76 5.91 4.25 6.92
N TRP A 77 4.84 3.79 7.60
CA TRP A 77 4.63 4.04 9.02
C TRP A 77 5.63 3.30 9.91
N LEU A 78 6.05 2.10 9.54
CA LEU A 78 7.12 1.38 10.23
C LEU A 78 8.44 2.17 10.18
N GLY A 79 8.78 2.74 9.02
CA GLY A 79 9.95 3.61 8.87
C GLY A 79 9.83 4.87 9.75
N ALA A 80 8.68 5.54 9.70
CA ALA A 80 8.38 6.71 10.52
C ALA A 80 8.49 6.41 12.03
N ALA A 81 7.96 5.27 12.48
CA ALA A 81 8.04 4.83 13.88
C ALA A 81 9.49 4.57 14.31
N MET A 82 10.30 3.92 13.47
CA MET A 82 11.71 3.64 13.78
C MET A 82 12.54 4.93 13.87
N PHE A 83 12.32 5.90 12.99
CA PHE A 83 12.98 7.20 13.07
C PHE A 83 12.47 8.05 14.23
N GLY A 84 11.16 8.04 14.52
CA GLY A 84 10.58 8.70 15.68
C GLY A 84 11.14 8.16 16.99
N LEU A 85 11.24 6.83 17.14
CA LEU A 85 11.83 6.19 18.30
C LEU A 85 13.30 6.57 18.47
N MET A 86 14.07 6.64 17.37
CA MET A 86 15.46 7.13 17.42
C MET A 86 15.54 8.57 17.92
N PHE A 87 14.64 9.44 17.46
CA PHE A 87 14.60 10.84 17.89
C PHE A 87 14.29 10.94 19.40
N ILE A 88 13.29 10.19 19.88
CA ILE A 88 12.92 10.15 21.31
C ILE A 88 14.09 9.64 22.16
N ILE A 89 14.73 8.54 21.78
CA ILE A 89 15.90 8.00 22.50
C ILE A 89 17.04 9.01 22.54
N ARG A 90 17.25 9.75 21.45
CA ARG A 90 18.29 10.79 21.39
C ARG A 90 17.97 11.97 22.29
N MET A 91 16.71 12.41 22.35
CA MET A 91 16.29 13.47 23.26
C MET A 91 16.36 13.04 24.72
N ALA A 92 15.99 11.80 25.04
CA ALA A 92 16.04 11.29 26.42
C ALA A 92 17.48 11.07 26.95
N ARG A 93 18.48 11.08 26.08
CA ARG A 93 19.90 10.91 26.44
C ARG A 93 20.66 12.23 26.56
N ASN A 94 20.09 13.32 26.03
CA ASN A 94 20.63 14.67 26.14
C ASN A 94 20.03 15.39 27.34
#